data_AF-A0A1Y3A1N1-F1
#
_entry.id   AF-A0A1Y3A1N1-F1
#
_cell.length_a   1.000
_cell.length_b   1.000
_cell.length_c   1.000
_cell.angle_alpha   90.00
_cell.angle_beta   90.00
_cell.angle_gamma   90.00
#
_symmetry.space_group_name_H-M   'P 1'
#
loop_
_entity.id
_entity.type
_entity.pdbx_description
1 polymer ?
#
loop_
_entity_poly.entity_id
_entity_poly.type
_entity_poly.pdbx_seq_one_letter_code
_entity_poly.pdbx_strand_id
1 'polypeptide(L)'
;MTNTKLPNPEKAFIDLNKLIGYCLNPEHPEGQHKALVFKSALNIGLDEVEILKTALLQAAQHNTATLLESNQYGAKYSVECEITYQNKTATLKSAWMVRHNEDFARLITCYILRD
;
A
#
# COMPACT_ATOMS: atom_id res chain seq x y z
N MET A 1 -10.16 -19.27 -1.88
CA MET A 1 -9.27 -18.20 -2.36
C MET A 1 -7.85 -18.68 -2.15
N THR A 2 -7.00 -18.67 -3.19
CA THR A 2 -5.60 -19.11 -3.04
C THR A 2 -4.84 -18.09 -2.20
N ASN A 3 -4.39 -18.49 -1.01
CA ASN A 3 -3.48 -17.69 -0.19
C ASN A 3 -2.12 -17.68 -0.87
N THR A 4 -1.78 -16.58 -1.56
CA THR A 4 -0.51 -16.44 -2.27
C THR A 4 0.24 -15.22 -1.71
N LYS A 5 1.57 -15.21 -1.77
CA LYS A 5 2.39 -14.02 -1.45
C LYS A 5 2.55 -13.14 -2.69
N LEU A 6 3.02 -11.89 -2.52
CA LEU A 6 3.55 -11.16 -3.66
C LEU A 6 4.78 -11.90 -4.22
N PRO A 7 5.02 -11.90 -5.53
CA PRO A 7 6.26 -12.38 -6.12
C PRO A 7 7.48 -11.60 -5.59
N ASN A 8 8.53 -12.32 -5.16
CA ASN A 8 9.77 -11.80 -4.56
C ASN A 8 9.52 -10.61 -3.62
N PRO A 9 8.77 -10.82 -2.54
CA PRO A 9 8.25 -9.73 -1.73
C PRO A 9 9.35 -8.93 -1.01
N GLU A 10 10.54 -9.51 -0.83
CA GLU A 10 11.75 -8.83 -0.35
C GLU A 10 12.25 -7.75 -1.32
N LYS A 11 11.88 -7.83 -2.60
CA LYS A 11 12.20 -6.84 -3.65
C LYS A 11 11.08 -5.83 -3.87
N ALA A 12 10.01 -5.86 -3.08
CA ALA A 12 8.88 -4.95 -3.22
C ALA A 12 9.35 -3.49 -3.24
N PHE A 13 8.86 -2.73 -4.22
CA PHE A 13 9.32 -1.40 -4.52
C PHE A 13 8.24 -0.35 -4.28
N ILE A 14 8.58 0.68 -3.51
CA ILE A 14 7.73 1.84 -3.26
C ILE A 14 8.46 3.07 -3.77
N ASP A 15 7.90 3.71 -4.79
CA ASP A 15 8.29 5.07 -5.16
C ASP A 15 7.75 6.03 -4.09
N LEU A 16 8.64 6.75 -3.41
CA LEU A 16 8.27 7.67 -2.34
C LEU A 16 7.27 8.74 -2.81
N ASN A 17 7.32 9.14 -4.08
CA ASN A 17 6.38 10.09 -4.67
C ASN A 17 4.93 9.57 -4.66
N LYS A 18 4.71 8.25 -4.69
CA LYS A 18 3.36 7.68 -4.54
C LYS A 18 2.79 7.90 -3.14
N LEU A 19 3.65 7.98 -2.13
CA LEU A 19 3.23 8.27 -0.76
C LEU A 19 3.06 9.78 -0.57
N ILE A 20 4.13 10.56 -0.76
CA ILE A 20 4.12 12.00 -0.45
C ILE A 20 3.36 12.85 -1.45
N GLY A 21 3.34 12.45 -2.72
CA GLY A 21 2.70 13.22 -3.80
C GLY A 21 1.24 12.86 -4.00
N TYR A 22 0.79 11.69 -3.53
CA TYR A 22 -0.55 11.17 -3.78
C TYR A 22 -1.27 10.65 -2.53
N CYS A 23 -0.79 9.59 -1.88
CA CYS A 23 -1.55 8.93 -0.81
C CYS A 23 -1.68 9.77 0.48
N LEU A 24 -0.63 10.51 0.83
CA LEU A 24 -0.54 11.35 2.03
C LEU A 24 -0.61 12.85 1.71
N ASN A 25 -0.82 13.20 0.44
CA ASN A 25 -0.90 14.59 0.01
C ASN A 25 -2.34 15.14 0.19
N PRO A 26 -2.57 16.06 1.14
CA PRO A 26 -3.89 16.68 1.32
C PRO A 26 -4.26 17.65 0.18
N GLU A 27 -3.32 18.06 -0.66
CA GLU A 27 -3.54 18.98 -1.78
C GLU A 27 -3.73 18.25 -3.13
N HIS A 28 -3.53 16.93 -3.18
CA HIS A 28 -3.68 16.19 -4.44
C HIS A 28 -5.16 16.07 -4.82
N PRO A 29 -5.58 16.47 -6.04
CA PRO A 29 -6.99 16.52 -6.44
C PRO A 29 -7.76 15.21 -6.18
N GLU A 30 -7.15 14.07 -6.49
CA GLU A 30 -7.72 12.74 -6.28
C GLU A 30 -7.25 12.04 -4.97
N GLY A 31 -6.15 12.52 -4.40
CA GLY A 31 -5.40 11.84 -3.33
C GLY A 31 -5.75 12.37 -1.95
N GLN A 32 -6.22 13.62 -1.88
CA GLN A 32 -6.60 14.33 -0.66
C GLN A 32 -7.53 13.52 0.25
N HIS A 33 -8.51 12.81 -0.30
CA HIS A 33 -9.43 12.00 0.50
C HIS A 33 -8.74 10.84 1.21
N LYS A 34 -7.66 10.28 0.63
CA LYS A 34 -6.84 9.25 1.30
C LYS A 34 -6.01 9.87 2.41
N ALA A 35 -5.37 11.01 2.15
CA ALA A 35 -4.58 11.74 3.13
C ALA A 35 -5.40 12.10 4.38
N LEU A 36 -6.63 12.58 4.18
CA LEU A 36 -7.58 12.87 5.26
C LEU A 36 -7.92 11.64 6.09
N VAL A 37 -8.11 10.47 5.45
CA VAL A 37 -8.39 9.22 6.17
C VAL A 37 -7.18 8.74 6.94
N PHE A 38 -5.98 8.76 6.33
CA PHE A 38 -4.75 8.41 7.04
C PHE A 38 -4.56 9.28 8.29
N LYS A 39 -4.78 10.59 8.16
CA LYS A 39 -4.66 11.50 9.31
C LYS A 39 -5.70 11.21 10.38
N SER A 40 -6.96 11.01 9.99
CA SER A 40 -8.04 10.71 10.95
C SER A 40 -7.85 9.37 11.66
N ALA A 41 -7.60 8.32 10.90
CA ALA A 41 -7.59 6.94 11.38
C ALA A 41 -6.30 6.57 12.11
N LEU A 42 -5.15 7.15 11.74
CA LEU A 42 -3.85 6.76 12.29
C LEU A 42 -2.97 7.95 12.67
N ASN A 43 -3.40 9.20 12.54
CA ASN A 43 -2.53 10.38 12.69
C ASN A 43 -1.35 10.48 11.71
N ILE A 44 -1.27 9.60 10.70
CA ILE A 44 -0.20 9.57 9.70
C ILE A 44 -0.46 10.62 8.61
N GLY A 45 0.50 11.52 8.41
CA GLY A 45 0.58 12.47 7.30
C GLY A 45 1.96 12.45 6.65
N LEU A 46 2.33 13.53 5.97
CA LEU A 46 3.62 13.65 5.24
C LEU A 46 4.84 13.43 6.14
N ASP A 47 4.80 13.92 7.38
CA ASP A 47 5.90 13.78 8.35
C ASP A 47 6.10 12.33 8.82
N GLU A 48 5.05 11.50 8.73
CA GLU A 48 5.07 10.09 9.12
C GLU A 48 5.24 9.13 7.93
N VAL A 49 5.71 9.63 6.77
CA VAL A 49 5.81 8.81 5.53
C VAL A 49 6.64 7.53 5.71
N GLU A 50 7.73 7.59 6.48
CA GLU A 50 8.59 6.42 6.72
C GLU A 50 7.89 5.35 7.59
N ILE A 51 6.93 5.74 8.43
CA ILE A 51 6.08 4.79 9.17
C ILE A 51 5.19 4.01 8.21
N LEU A 52 4.50 4.72 7.31
CA LEU A 52 3.65 4.09 6.30
C LEU A 52 4.47 3.19 5.36
N LYS A 53 5.62 3.67 4.89
CA LYS A 53 6.50 2.92 3.98
C LYS A 53 7.00 1.63 4.61
N THR A 54 7.47 1.69 5.87
CA THR A 54 7.90 0.51 6.63
C THR A 54 6.76 -0.50 6.74
N ALA A 55 5.56 -0.06 7.14
CA ALA A 55 4.41 -0.93 7.27
C ALA A 55 4.01 -1.60 5.94
N LEU A 56 4.06 -0.86 4.82
CA LEU A 56 3.77 -1.41 3.49
C LEU A 56 4.78 -2.48 3.06
N LEU A 57 6.07 -2.28 3.32
CA LEU A 57 7.10 -3.25 2.99
C LEU A 57 7.00 -4.51 3.88
N GLN A 58 6.72 -4.33 5.17
CA GLN A 58 6.47 -5.45 6.08
C GLN A 58 5.23 -6.24 5.65
N ALA A 59 4.14 -5.56 5.29
CA ALA A 59 2.93 -6.20 4.79
C ALA A 59 3.19 -6.97 3.48
N ALA A 60 3.94 -6.38 2.55
CA ALA A 60 4.32 -7.03 1.30
C ALA A 60 5.06 -8.37 1.55
N GLN A 61 5.92 -8.43 2.57
CA GLN A 61 6.69 -9.62 2.95
C GLN A 61 5.87 -10.64 3.74
N HIS A 62 5.07 -10.20 4.70
CA HIS A 62 4.52 -11.09 5.71
C HIS A 62 3.04 -11.39 5.55
N ASN A 63 2.29 -10.61 4.78
CA ASN A 63 0.84 -10.79 4.63
C ASN A 63 0.50 -11.58 3.36
N THR A 64 -0.72 -12.11 3.32
CA THR A 64 -1.24 -12.76 2.12
C THR A 64 -1.63 -11.69 1.10
N ALA A 65 -1.33 -11.98 -0.16
CA ALA A 65 -1.74 -11.22 -1.32
C ALA A 65 -2.92 -11.90 -2.01
N THR A 66 -3.84 -11.09 -2.53
CA THR A 66 -4.93 -11.51 -3.39
C THR A 66 -4.63 -11.06 -4.81
N LEU A 67 -4.57 -11.99 -5.76
CA LEU A 67 -4.53 -11.65 -7.19
C LEU A 67 -5.87 -11.03 -7.58
N LEU A 68 -5.84 -9.79 -8.09
CA LEU A 68 -7.02 -9.05 -8.53
C LEU A 68 -7.25 -9.18 -10.02
N GLU A 69 -6.18 -9.06 -10.80
CA GLU A 69 -6.23 -9.10 -12.27
C GLU A 69 -4.87 -9.60 -12.79
N SER A 70 -4.87 -10.32 -13.90
CA SER A 70 -3.67 -10.64 -14.66
C SER A 70 -3.96 -10.49 -16.15
N ASN A 71 -3.17 -9.68 -16.85
CA ASN A 71 -3.31 -9.41 -18.27
C ASN A 71 -1.93 -9.25 -18.93
N GLN A 72 -1.90 -8.85 -20.21
CA GLN A 72 -0.66 -8.68 -20.98
C GLN A 72 0.35 -7.68 -20.38
N TYR A 73 -0.09 -6.76 -19.51
CA TYR A 73 0.76 -5.77 -18.87
C TYR A 73 1.39 -6.27 -17.57
N GLY A 74 0.85 -7.35 -16.99
CA GLY A 74 1.28 -7.90 -15.72
C GLY A 74 0.13 -8.35 -14.82
N ALA A 75 0.46 -8.61 -13.56
CA ALA A 75 -0.46 -9.06 -12.54
C ALA A 75 -0.61 -8.01 -11.42
N LYS A 76 -1.86 -7.68 -11.10
CA LYS A 76 -2.23 -6.77 -10.03
C LYS A 76 -2.66 -7.56 -8.80
N TYR A 77 -2.12 -7.18 -7.65
CA TYR A 77 -2.40 -7.79 -6.36
C TYR A 77 -2.90 -6.76 -5.36
N SER A 78 -3.64 -7.21 -4.35
CA SER A 78 -3.85 -6.44 -3.12
C SER A 78 -3.29 -7.16 -1.91
N VAL A 79 -2.77 -6.39 -0.96
CA VAL A 79 -2.34 -6.86 0.36
C VAL A 79 -3.04 -6.03 1.42
N GLU A 80 -3.60 -6.71 2.40
CA GLU A 80 -4.25 -6.10 3.56
C GLU A 80 -3.47 -6.44 4.83
N CYS A 81 -3.26 -5.44 5.68
CA CYS A 81 -2.63 -5.60 6.98
C CYS A 81 -3.27 -4.67 8.01
N GLU A 82 -3.29 -5.09 9.26
CA GLU A 82 -3.58 -4.19 10.36
C GLU A 82 -2.32 -3.39 10.70
N ILE A 83 -2.46 -2.08 10.88
CA ILE A 83 -1.39 -1.20 11.34
C ILE A 83 -1.84 -0.50 12.62
N THR A 84 -0.95 -0.43 13.60
CA THR A 84 -1.16 0.34 14.83
C THR A 84 -0.11 1.44 14.94
N TYR A 85 -0.55 2.68 15.17
CA TYR A 85 0.32 3.83 15.40
C TYR A 85 -0.31 4.78 16.42
N GLN A 86 0.47 5.18 17.43
CA GLN A 86 0.03 6.10 18.52
C GLN A 86 -1.36 5.74 19.09
N ASN A 87 -1.55 4.47 19.47
CA ASN A 87 -2.79 3.92 20.05
C ASN A 87 -4.01 3.92 19.12
N LYS A 88 -3.82 4.17 17.82
CA LYS A 88 -4.85 3.99 16.80
C LYS A 88 -4.52 2.79 15.94
N THR A 89 -5.54 2.01 15.60
CA THR A 89 -5.42 0.82 14.77
C THR A 89 -6.36 0.92 13.60
N ALA A 90 -5.91 0.54 12.41
CA ALA A 90 -6.73 0.54 11.21
C ALA A 90 -6.25 -0.52 10.21
N THR A 91 -7.16 -0.95 9.33
CA THR A 91 -6.83 -1.86 8.23
C THR A 91 -6.28 -1.07 7.05
N LEU A 92 -5.01 -1.29 6.72
CA LEU A 92 -4.33 -0.74 5.55
C LEU A 92 -4.48 -1.71 4.36
N LYS A 93 -5.04 -1.22 3.26
CA LYS A 93 -5.06 -1.92 1.97
C LYS A 93 -4.08 -1.28 1.01
N SER A 94 -3.27 -2.12 0.37
CA SER A 94 -2.29 -1.73 -0.64
C SER A 94 -2.50 -2.50 -1.92
N ALA A 95 -2.30 -1.85 -3.06
CA ALA A 95 -2.39 -2.46 -4.37
C ALA A 95 -1.02 -2.42 -5.06
N TRP A 96 -0.64 -3.54 -5.68
CA TRP A 96 0.67 -3.78 -6.23
C TRP A 96 0.59 -4.29 -7.67
N MET A 97 1.55 -3.93 -8.52
CA MET A 97 1.70 -4.44 -9.89
C MET A 97 3.03 -5.18 -10.02
N VAL A 98 2.98 -6.40 -10.55
CA VAL A 98 4.16 -7.10 -11.09
C VAL A 98 4.03 -7.06 -12.60
N ARG A 99 4.88 -6.29 -13.28
CA ARG A 99 4.84 -6.18 -14.74
C ARG A 99 5.38 -7.46 -15.39
N HIS A 100 4.98 -7.77 -16.62
CA HIS A 100 5.33 -9.01 -17.32
C HIS A 100 6.86 -9.31 -17.36
N ASN A 101 7.70 -8.27 -17.39
CA ASN A 101 9.17 -8.41 -17.45
C ASN A 101 9.86 -8.01 -16.13
N GLU A 102 9.11 -7.96 -15.03
CA GLU A 102 9.62 -7.68 -13.70
C GLU A 102 9.33 -8.87 -12.78
N ASP A 103 10.24 -9.15 -11.86
CA ASP A 103 10.07 -10.21 -10.87
C ASP A 103 9.66 -9.65 -9.50
N PHE A 104 9.45 -8.34 -9.39
CA PHE A 104 9.14 -7.66 -8.13
C PHE A 104 7.87 -6.82 -8.24
N ALA A 105 7.20 -6.64 -7.10
CA ALA A 105 5.97 -5.89 -6.99
C ALA A 105 6.22 -4.38 -6.78
N ARG A 106 5.55 -3.53 -7.54
CA ARG A 106 5.57 -2.07 -7.38
C ARG A 106 4.27 -1.56 -6.76
N LEU A 107 4.38 -0.68 -5.77
CA LEU A 107 3.19 -0.07 -5.17
C LEU A 107 2.47 0.83 -6.20
N ILE A 108 1.17 0.61 -6.36
CA ILE A 108 0.28 1.43 -7.18
C ILE A 108 -0.38 2.51 -6.32
N THR A 109 -0.99 2.09 -5.20
CA THR A 109 -1.71 2.94 -4.25
C THR A 109 -1.86 2.21 -2.91
N CYS A 110 -2.11 2.96 -1.84
CA CYS A 110 -2.58 2.43 -0.57
C CYS A 110 -3.63 3.35 0.04
N TYR A 111 -4.48 2.80 0.90
CA TYR A 111 -5.51 3.53 1.63
C TYR A 111 -5.98 2.73 2.84
N ILE A 112 -6.54 3.41 3.82
CA ILE A 112 -7.19 2.77 4.96
C ILE A 112 -8.60 2.33 4.55
N LEU A 113 -8.96 1.08 4.87
CA LEU A 113 -10.32 0.60 4.76
C LEU A 113 -11.15 1.23 5.88
N ARG A 114 -12.33 1.74 5.52
CA ARG A 114 -13.33 2.16 6.51
C ARG A 114 -14.29 0.98 6.69
N ASP A 115 -14.63 0.70 7.95
CA ASP A 115 -15.71 -0.22 8.31
C ASP A 115 -17.09 0.34 7.89
#